data_AF-A0A495L072-F1
#
_entry.id   AF-A0A495L072-F1
#
_cell.length_a   1.000
_cell.length_b   1.000
_cell.length_c   1.000
_cell.angle_alpha   90.00
_cell.angle_beta   90.00
_cell.angle_gamma   90.00
#
_symmetry.space_group_name_H-M   'P 1'
#
loop_
_entity.id
_entity.type
_entity.pdbx_description
1 polymer ?
#
loop_
_entity_poly.entity_id
_entity_poly.type
_entity_poly.pdbx_seq_one_letter_code
_entity_poly.pdbx_strand_id
1 'polypeptide(L)'
;MSAVAWNVSVDSAQYADAEWLHARHCPLWYVMWAPGARRFFAFYQGDADLAPLSDPSPQGLDNRIRHAQMVIARTHPASYWRCPVAGCGWTSINRTIHTPCPRPSQP
;
A
#
# COMPACT_ATOMS: atom_id res chain seq x y z
N MET A 1 34.49 6.82 18.17
CA MET A 1 33.47 6.54 17.13
C MET A 1 32.27 7.39 17.47
N SER A 2 32.15 8.58 16.88
CA SER A 2 31.06 9.50 17.21
C SER A 2 29.77 9.00 16.55
N ALA A 3 28.77 8.64 17.36
CA ALA A 3 27.42 8.42 16.88
C ALA A 3 26.92 9.74 16.26
N VAL A 4 26.71 9.76 14.96
CA VAL A 4 25.96 10.86 14.31
C VAL A 4 24.60 10.90 15.00
N ALA A 5 24.37 11.97 15.75
CA ALA A 5 23.07 12.24 16.36
C ALA A 5 22.05 12.29 15.23
N TRP A 6 21.13 11.35 15.25
CA TRP A 6 20.00 11.28 14.35
C TRP A 6 19.24 12.60 14.35
N ASN A 7 19.08 13.21 13.17
CA ASN A 7 18.40 14.47 13.02
C ASN A 7 17.19 14.30 12.10
N VAL A 8 15.99 14.45 12.66
CA VAL A 8 14.71 14.36 11.95
C VAL A 8 14.63 15.30 10.74
N SER A 9 15.35 16.43 10.75
CA SER A 9 15.36 17.36 9.62
C SER A 9 16.04 16.79 8.38
N VAL A 10 16.99 15.86 8.55
CA VAL A 10 17.71 15.20 7.45
C VAL A 10 16.81 14.22 6.70
N ASP A 11 15.83 13.64 7.39
CA ASP A 11 14.94 12.61 6.83
C ASP A 11 13.52 13.14 6.55
N SER A 12 13.30 14.45 6.65
CA SER A 12 11.98 15.09 6.48
C SER A 12 11.32 14.76 5.13
N ALA A 13 12.11 14.74 4.05
CA ALA A 13 11.63 14.34 2.73
C ALA A 13 11.16 12.88 2.71
N GLN A 14 11.90 11.97 3.35
CA GLN A 14 11.55 10.55 3.40
C GLN A 14 10.30 10.31 4.27
N TYR A 15 10.12 11.07 5.34
CA TYR A 15 8.86 11.02 6.09
C TYR A 15 7.67 11.49 5.26
N ALA A 16 7.82 12.60 4.52
CA ALA A 16 6.77 13.09 3.62
C ALA A 16 6.44 12.10 2.49
N ASP A 17 7.46 11.47 1.91
CA ASP A 17 7.29 10.41 0.89
C ASP A 17 6.58 9.17 1.47
N ALA A 18 6.91 8.79 2.71
CA ALA A 18 6.25 7.69 3.40
C ALA A 18 4.78 7.99 3.69
N GLU A 19 4.45 9.22 4.12
CA GLU A 19 3.07 9.67 4.32
C GLU A 19 2.29 9.67 3.00
N TRP A 20 2.88 10.16 1.91
CA TRP A 20 2.25 10.11 0.59
C TRP A 20 1.96 8.68 0.14
N LEU A 21 2.93 7.77 0.32
CA LEU A 21 2.75 6.34 0.03
C LEU A 21 1.67 5.70 0.91
N HIS A 22 1.66 6.04 2.20
CA HIS A 22 0.64 5.54 3.14
C HIS A 22 -0.75 5.97 2.69
N ALA A 23 -0.96 7.26 2.41
CA ALA A 23 -2.24 7.79 1.94
C ALA A 23 -2.70 7.13 0.63
N ARG A 24 -1.75 6.86 -0.28
CA ARG A 24 -2.02 6.21 -1.58
C ARG A 24 -2.51 4.77 -1.45
N HIS A 25 -2.00 4.02 -0.49
CA HIS A 25 -2.25 2.58 -0.34
C HIS A 25 -3.11 2.22 0.88
N CYS A 26 -3.54 3.22 1.63
CA CYS A 26 -4.57 3.12 2.66
C CYS A 26 -5.87 2.54 2.06
N PRO A 27 -6.62 1.69 2.81
CA PRO A 27 -6.41 1.31 4.20
C PRO A 27 -5.60 0.03 4.41
N LEU A 28 -5.19 -0.67 3.35
CA LEU A 28 -4.63 -2.01 3.49
C LEU A 28 -3.11 -2.04 3.69
N TRP A 29 -2.45 -0.90 3.64
CA TRP A 29 -1.01 -0.80 3.77
C TRP A 29 -0.63 0.30 4.75
N TYR A 30 0.04 -0.11 5.83
CA TYR A 30 0.77 0.81 6.67
C TYR A 30 2.16 1.04 6.07
N VAL A 31 2.55 2.29 5.84
CA VAL A 31 3.85 2.65 5.25
C VAL A 31 4.60 3.55 6.21
N MET A 32 5.90 3.31 6.37
CA MET A 32 6.78 4.13 7.19
C MET A 32 8.20 4.22 6.62
N TRP A 33 8.90 5.29 6.95
CA TRP A 33 10.35 5.40 6.78
C TRP A 33 11.04 4.90 8.06
N ALA A 34 12.06 4.05 7.90
CA ALA A 34 12.90 3.56 8.99
C ALA A 34 14.33 4.08 8.79
N PRO A 35 14.70 5.21 9.40
CA PRO A 35 15.97 5.86 9.04
C PRO A 35 17.22 5.10 9.51
N GLY A 36 17.06 4.16 10.45
CA GLY A 36 18.14 3.29 10.93
C GLY A 36 18.50 2.22 9.89
N ALA A 37 17.50 1.81 9.11
CA ALA A 37 17.67 0.91 7.98
C ALA A 37 17.87 1.67 6.66
N ARG A 38 17.67 2.99 6.63
CA ARG A 38 17.64 3.83 5.43
C ARG A 38 16.71 3.26 4.35
N ARG A 39 15.53 2.76 4.77
CA ARG A 39 14.54 2.13 3.88
C ARG A 39 13.12 2.49 4.27
N PHE A 40 12.25 2.53 3.26
CA PHE A 40 10.81 2.52 3.43
C PHE A 40 10.34 1.09 3.67
N PHE A 41 9.33 0.94 4.53
CA PHE A 41 8.68 -0.33 4.82
C PHE A 41 7.19 -0.22 4.57
N ALA A 42 6.58 -1.29 4.07
CA ALA A 42 5.14 -1.43 3.93
C ALA A 42 4.67 -2.73 4.57
N PHE A 43 3.63 -2.64 5.39
CA PHE A 43 3.03 -3.74 6.12
C PHE A 43 1.60 -3.92 5.64
N TYR A 44 1.31 -5.12 5.13
CA TYR A 44 -0.04 -5.45 4.70
C TYR A 44 -0.94 -5.67 5.93
N GLN A 45 -2.11 -5.05 5.93
CA GLN A 45 -3.08 -5.10 7.03
C GLN A 45 -4.31 -5.94 6.69
N GLY A 46 -4.29 -6.64 5.56
CA GLY A 46 -5.34 -7.60 5.20
C GLY A 46 -5.12 -8.97 5.84
N ASP A 47 -5.80 -9.95 5.27
CA ASP A 47 -5.94 -11.34 5.75
C ASP A 47 -5.02 -12.34 5.05
N ALA A 48 -4.18 -11.88 4.11
CA ALA A 48 -3.13 -12.68 3.50
C ALA A 48 -1.84 -12.59 4.32
N ASP A 49 -1.17 -13.72 4.51
CA ASP A 49 0.16 -13.75 5.13
C ASP A 49 1.20 -13.23 4.13
N LEU A 50 1.73 -12.04 4.42
CA LEU A 50 2.71 -11.36 3.60
C LEU A 50 3.81 -10.77 4.47
N ALA A 51 5.05 -11.16 4.20
CA ALA A 51 6.22 -10.54 4.84
C ALA A 51 6.28 -9.03 4.53
N PRO A 52 6.77 -8.19 5.47
CA PRO A 52 6.92 -6.76 5.23
C PRO A 52 7.74 -6.47 3.97
N LEU A 53 7.21 -5.59 3.12
CA LEU A 53 7.92 -5.13 1.94
C LEU A 53 8.86 -3.99 2.35
N SER A 54 10.01 -3.87 1.70
CA SER A 54 10.89 -2.72 1.91
C SER A 54 11.69 -2.35 0.67
N ASP A 55 12.02 -1.07 0.56
CA ASP A 55 12.85 -0.53 -0.52
C ASP A 55 13.56 0.75 -0.06
N PRO A 56 14.79 1.06 -0.51
CA PRO A 56 15.44 2.33 -0.19
C PRO A 56 14.80 3.52 -0.89
N SER A 57 13.97 3.31 -1.91
CA SER A 57 13.31 4.36 -2.69
C SER A 57 11.78 4.32 -2.54
N PRO A 58 11.09 5.47 -2.56
CA PRO A 58 9.64 5.49 -2.49
C PRO A 58 9.00 4.87 -3.75
N GLN A 59 9.59 5.09 -4.94
CA GLN A 59 9.09 4.48 -6.19
C GLN A 59 9.28 2.95 -6.19
N GLY A 60 10.40 2.46 -5.67
CA GLY A 60 10.63 1.03 -5.55
C GLY A 60 9.65 0.37 -4.58
N LEU A 61 9.33 1.02 -3.46
CA LEU A 61 8.32 0.51 -2.55
C LEU A 61 6.92 0.54 -3.18
N ASP A 62 6.52 1.61 -3.88
CA ASP A 62 5.24 1.67 -4.61
C ASP A 62 5.08 0.51 -5.60
N ASN A 63 6.13 0.24 -6.40
CA ASN A 63 6.11 -0.86 -7.36
C ASN A 63 5.96 -2.23 -6.68
N ARG A 64 6.65 -2.44 -5.54
CA ARG A 64 6.53 -3.68 -4.76
C ARG A 64 5.13 -3.84 -4.17
N ILE A 65 4.54 -2.77 -3.63
CA ILE A 65 3.16 -2.78 -3.12
C ILE A 65 2.19 -3.15 -4.23
N ARG A 66 2.26 -2.48 -5.39
CA ARG A 66 1.38 -2.78 -6.53
C ARG A 66 1.54 -4.21 -7.04
N HIS A 67 2.77 -4.73 -7.07
CA HIS A 67 3.00 -6.11 -7.44
C HIS A 67 2.39 -7.08 -6.43
N ALA A 68 2.61 -6.87 -5.14
CA ALA A 68 2.00 -7.68 -4.08
C ALA A 68 0.47 -7.63 -4.16
N GLN A 69 -0.10 -6.46 -4.42
CA GLN A 69 -1.53 -6.31 -4.65
C GLN A 69 -2.00 -7.18 -5.84
N MET A 70 -1.31 -7.16 -6.98
CA MET A 70 -1.66 -8.04 -8.10
C MET A 70 -1.56 -9.55 -7.76
N VAL A 71 -0.57 -9.94 -6.97
CA VAL A 71 -0.38 -11.34 -6.57
C VAL A 71 -1.48 -11.77 -5.62
N ILE A 72 -1.69 -11.00 -4.55
CA ILE A 72 -2.77 -11.19 -3.59
C ILE A 72 -4.05 -11.36 -4.39
N ALA A 73 -4.41 -10.38 -5.24
CA ALA A 73 -5.60 -10.35 -6.11
C ALA A 73 -5.92 -11.70 -6.80
N ARG A 74 -4.90 -12.48 -7.15
CA ARG A 74 -5.03 -13.77 -7.82
C ARG A 74 -5.14 -14.95 -6.85
N THR A 75 -4.47 -14.90 -5.70
CA THR A 75 -4.35 -16.04 -4.78
C THR A 75 -5.35 -16.02 -3.62
N HIS A 76 -5.92 -14.86 -3.27
CA HIS A 76 -6.86 -14.74 -2.14
C HIS A 76 -8.21 -14.08 -2.50
N PRO A 77 -9.03 -14.67 -3.39
CA PRO A 77 -10.29 -14.08 -3.88
C PRO A 77 -11.36 -13.78 -2.81
N ALA A 78 -11.25 -14.37 -1.63
CA ALA A 78 -12.14 -14.10 -0.50
C ALA A 78 -11.77 -12.81 0.27
N SER A 79 -10.52 -12.37 0.13
CA SER A 79 -9.90 -11.24 0.82
C SER A 79 -10.22 -9.88 0.20
N TYR A 80 -10.87 -9.89 -0.96
CA TYR A 80 -11.21 -8.67 -1.68
C TYR A 80 -12.47 -8.04 -1.16
N TRP A 81 -12.42 -6.71 -1.15
CA TRP A 81 -13.63 -5.94 -1.26
C TRP A 81 -14.36 -6.35 -2.54
N ARG A 82 -15.58 -6.85 -2.37
CA ARG A 82 -16.50 -7.13 -3.48
C ARG A 82 -17.37 -5.92 -3.70
N CYS A 83 -17.63 -5.59 -4.96
CA CYS A 83 -18.58 -4.54 -5.27
C CYS A 83 -19.96 -4.88 -4.68
N PRO A 84 -20.58 -4.01 -3.85
CA PRO A 84 -21.86 -4.31 -3.21
C PRO A 84 -23.04 -4.25 -4.19
N VAL A 85 -22.81 -3.87 -5.46
CA VAL A 85 -23.84 -3.83 -6.50
C VAL A 85 -24.30 -5.26 -6.81
N ALA A 86 -25.60 -5.52 -6.68
CA ALA A 86 -26.19 -6.81 -7.00
C ALA A 86 -25.85 -7.21 -8.46
N GLY A 87 -25.36 -8.44 -8.63
CA GLY A 87 -24.91 -8.96 -9.94
C GLY A 87 -23.53 -8.49 -10.38
N CYS A 88 -22.83 -7.67 -9.59
CA CYS A 88 -21.45 -7.28 -9.88
C CYS A 88 -20.47 -8.33 -9.33
N GLY A 89 -19.74 -9.00 -10.22
CA GLY A 89 -18.68 -9.95 -9.85
C GLY A 89 -17.32 -9.30 -9.60
N TRP A 90 -17.24 -7.97 -9.64
CA TRP A 90 -15.96 -7.27 -9.57
C TRP A 90 -15.41 -7.25 -8.15
N THR A 91 -14.11 -7.53 -8.02
CA THR A 91 -13.40 -7.59 -6.75
C THR A 91 -12.12 -6.77 -6.85
N SER A 92 -11.73 -6.17 -5.74
CA SER A 92 -10.48 -5.42 -5.65
C SER A 92 -9.97 -5.44 -4.22
N ILE A 93 -8.66 -5.26 -4.10
CA ILE A 93 -7.99 -5.04 -2.83
C ILE A 93 -8.55 -3.81 -2.15
N ASN A 94 -8.66 -2.71 -2.87
CA ASN A 94 -9.24 -1.48 -2.33
C ASN A 94 -10.69 -1.31 -2.80
N ARG A 95 -11.50 -0.66 -1.96
CA ARG A 95 -12.79 -0.11 -2.40
C ARG A 95 -12.53 0.93 -3.48
N THR A 96 -13.03 0.70 -4.68
CA THR A 96 -12.83 1.60 -5.81
C THR A 96 -14.03 1.59 -6.75
N ILE A 97 -14.22 2.69 -7.47
CA ILE A 97 -15.17 2.81 -8.57
C ILE A 97 -14.54 2.10 -9.78
N HIS A 98 -15.32 1.30 -10.49
CA HIS A 98 -14.84 0.56 -11.65
C HIS A 98 -15.90 0.51 -12.75
N THR A 99 -15.42 0.33 -13.99
CA THR A 99 -16.24 0.10 -15.18
C THR A 99 -15.68 -1.11 -15.94
N PRO A 100 -16.54 -2.01 -16.47
CA PRO A 100 -17.99 -2.03 -16.34
C PRO A 100 -18.43 -2.47 -14.94
N CYS A 101 -19.46 -1.82 -14.42
CA CYS A 101 -20.23 -2.23 -13.23
C CYS A 101 -21.70 -2.24 -13.66
N PRO A 102 -22.57 -3.16 -13.20
CA PRO A 102 -24.01 -3.11 -13.49
C PRO A 102 -24.71 -1.85 -12.98
N ARG A 103 -24.05 -1.10 -12.07
CA ARG A 103 -24.35 0.31 -11.79
C ARG A 103 -23.07 1.16 -11.86
N PRO A 104 -22.88 1.95 -12.93
CA PRO A 104 -21.97 3.09 -12.95
C PRO A 104 -22.79 4.37 -13.26
N SER A 105 -22.64 5.54 -12.68
CA SER A 105 -21.81 6.18 -11.66
C SER A 105 -22.73 7.25 -11.06
N GLN A 106 -22.85 7.40 -9.74
CA GLN A 106 -23.47 8.63 -9.22
C GLN A 106 -22.49 9.80 -9.46
N PRO A 107 -22.98 10.95 -9.93
CA PRO A 107 -22.15 12.10 -10.31
C PRO A 107 -21.34 12.65 -9.14
#